data_AF-A0A1H9XRC9-F1
#
_entry.id   AF-A0A1H9XRC9-F1
#
_cell.length_a   1.000
_cell.length_b   1.000
_cell.length_c   1.000
_cell.angle_alpha   90.00
_cell.angle_beta   90.00
_cell.angle_gamma   90.00
#
_symmetry.space_group_name_H-M   'P 1'
#
loop_
_entity.id
_entity.type
_entity.pdbx_description
1 polymer ?
#
loop_
_entity_poly.entity_id
_entity_poly.type
_entity_poly.pdbx_seq_one_letter_code
_entity_poly.pdbx_strand_id
1 'polypeptide(L)' 'MVDLAVDLSAHEMLRRAHVLDALGPDWDPLAALRGEEAAYELLYSGLSAEQQRVYDELVSAGVLPRRGGGDAAA' A
#
# COMPACT_ATOMS: atom_id res chain seq x y z
N MET A 1 -8.38 37.59 21.04
CA MET A 1 -7.75 36.28 20.76
C MET A 1 -8.32 35.81 19.44
N VAL A 2 -7.50 35.50 18.44
CA VAL A 2 -7.97 34.99 17.15
C VAL A 2 -8.13 33.49 17.25
N ASP A 3 -9.23 32.97 16.70
CA ASP A 3 -9.51 31.53 16.67
C ASP A 3 -8.59 30.82 15.66
N LEU A 4 -8.04 29.67 16.05
CA LEU A 4 -7.19 28.87 15.18
C LEU A 4 -8.05 27.85 14.44
N ALA A 5 -8.38 28.16 13.19
CA ALA A 5 -9.05 27.25 12.27
C ALA A 5 -8.04 26.73 11.23
N VAL A 6 -7.87 25.41 11.14
CA VAL A 6 -6.98 24.74 10.18
C VAL A 6 -7.81 23.90 9.22
N ASP A 7 -7.71 24.19 7.92
CA ASP A 7 -8.30 23.37 6.87
C ASP A 7 -7.40 22.18 6.56
N LEU A 8 -7.71 21.02 7.14
CA LEU A 8 -6.94 19.79 6.91
C LEU A 8 -7.04 19.27 5.48
N SER A 9 -8.12 19.56 4.75
CA SER A 9 -8.27 19.14 3.36
C SER A 9 -7.29 19.88 2.45
N ALA A 10 -7.16 21.20 2.63
CA ALA A 10 -6.15 21.98 1.92
C ALA A 10 -4.72 21.54 2.27
N HIS A 11 -4.45 21.26 3.55
CA HIS A 11 -3.13 20.78 3.98
C HIS A 11 -2.79 19.40 3.39
N GLU A 12 -3.76 18.49 3.31
CA GLU A 12 -3.57 17.18 2.69
C GLU A 12 -3.28 17.29 1.19
N MET A 13 -3.95 18.21 0.49
CA MET A 13 -3.65 18.48 -0.92
C MET A 13 -2.21 18.98 -1.10
N LEU A 14 -1.75 19.89 -0.25
CA LEU A 14 -0.37 20.38 -0.27
C LEU A 14 0.64 19.26 0.03
N ARG A 15 0.36 18.41 1.02
CA ARG A 15 1.20 17.26 1.35
C ARG A 15 1.35 16.33 0.15
N ARG A 16 0.25 15.99 -0.54
CA ARG A 16 0.27 15.14 -1.74
C ARG A 16 1.05 15.78 -2.88
N ALA A 17 0.89 17.08 -3.10
CA ALA A 17 1.63 17.81 -4.13
C ALA A 17 3.15 17.75 -3.87
N HIS A 18 3.59 17.96 -2.63
CA HIS A 18 5.00 17.84 -2.26
C HIS A 18 5.53 16.40 -2.38
N VAL A 19 4.71 15.39 -2.09
CA VAL A 19 5.11 13.99 -2.31
C VAL A 19 5.34 13.71 -3.79
N LEU A 20 4.42 14.14 -4.67
CA LEU A 20 4.57 13.95 -6.11
C LEU A 20 5.78 14.70 -6.67
N ASP A 21 6.03 15.92 -6.20
CA ASP A 21 7.22 16.70 -6.55
C ASP A 21 8.52 15.98 -6.14
N ALA A 22 8.56 15.44 -4.92
CA ALA A 22 9.72 14.71 -4.40
C ALA A 22 10.00 13.38 -5.13
N LEU A 23 8.96 12.71 -5.64
CA LEU A 23 9.11 11.49 -6.45
C LEU A 23 9.72 11.80 -7.83
N GLY A 24 9.51 13.03 -8.33
CA GLY A 24 10.10 13.52 -9.57
C GLY A 24 9.40 13.03 -10.84
N PRO A 25 9.77 13.61 -12.00
CA PRO A 25 9.08 13.38 -13.27
C PRO A 25 9.27 11.97 -13.84
N ASP A 26 10.31 11.26 -13.41
CA ASP A 26 10.63 9.91 -13.91
C ASP A 26 9.95 8.80 -13.10
N TRP A 27 9.18 9.14 -12.05
CA TRP A 27 8.48 8.16 -11.25
C TRP A 27 7.35 7.50 -12.05
N ASP A 28 7.46 6.18 -12.25
CA ASP A 28 6.40 5.35 -12.84
C ASP A 28 5.56 4.69 -11.72
N PRO A 29 4.33 5.18 -11.44
CA PRO A 29 3.49 4.61 -10.39
C PRO A 29 3.07 3.17 -10.69
N LEU A 30 2.96 2.79 -11.97
CA LEU A 30 2.61 1.41 -12.33
C LEU A 30 3.82 0.48 -12.13
N ALA A 31 5.04 0.95 -12.38
CA ALA A 31 6.24 0.19 -12.02
C ALA A 31 6.37 0.01 -10.51
N ALA A 32 6.09 1.06 -9.72
CA ALA A 32 6.09 0.97 -8.27
C ALA A 32 5.06 -0.07 -7.78
N LEU A 33 3.82 -0.02 -8.26
CA LEU A 33 2.78 -1.00 -7.90
C LEU A 33 3.18 -2.44 -8.25
N ARG A 34 3.70 -2.68 -9.45
CA ARG A 34 4.20 -4.01 -9.84
C ARG A 34 5.36 -4.48 -8.96
N GLY A 35 6.23 -3.55 -8.54
CA GLY A 35 7.32 -3.83 -7.63
C GLY A 35 6.83 -4.27 -6.24
N GLU A 36 5.83 -3.58 -5.71
CA GLU A 36 5.18 -3.94 -4.44
C GLU A 36 4.52 -5.32 -4.51
N GLU A 37 3.78 -5.60 -5.58
CA GLU A 37 3.19 -6.93 -5.82
C GLU A 37 4.28 -8.01 -5.85
N ALA A 38 5.35 -7.81 -6.62
CA ALA A 38 6.46 -8.76 -6.69
C ALA A 38 7.17 -8.95 -5.34
N ALA A 39 7.31 -7.89 -4.54
CA ALA A 39 7.87 -7.97 -3.20
C ALA A 39 6.98 -8.78 -2.26
N TYR A 40 5.66 -8.58 -2.32
CA TYR A 40 4.69 -9.35 -1.54
C TYR A 40 4.72 -10.84 -1.90
N GLU A 41 4.79 -11.15 -3.19
CA GLU A 41 4.94 -12.52 -3.70
C GLU A 41 6.21 -13.21 -3.17
N LEU A 42 7.31 -12.44 -3.08
CA LEU A 42 8.59 -12.92 -2.54
C LEU A 42 8.53 -13.12 -1.02
N LEU A 43 7.89 -12.20 -0.28
CA LEU A 43 7.76 -12.27 1.18
C LEU A 43 7.09 -13.57 1.64
N TYR A 44 6.09 -14.03 0.90
CA TYR A 44 5.37 -15.28 1.16
C TYR A 44 5.77 -16.41 0.19
N SER A 45 6.97 -16.32 -0.38
CA SER A 45 7.55 -17.42 -1.15
C SER A 45 8.23 -18.44 -0.22
N GLY A 46 8.25 -19.71 -0.65
CA GLY A 46 9.01 -20.75 0.07
C GLY A 46 8.50 -21.08 1.47
N LEU A 47 7.23 -20.82 1.77
CA LEU A 47 6.64 -21.16 3.06
C LEU A 47 6.67 -22.67 3.29
N SER A 48 7.01 -23.06 4.52
CA SER A 48 6.80 -24.43 4.98
C SER A 48 5.30 -24.74 5.03
N ALA A 49 4.94 -26.02 5.15
CA ALA A 49 3.53 -26.43 5.24
C ALA A 49 2.80 -25.76 6.43
N GLU A 50 3.49 -25.58 7.56
CA GLU A 50 2.92 -24.90 8.73
C GLU A 50 2.74 -23.39 8.49
N GLN A 51 3.74 -22.75 7.87
CA GLN A 51 3.67 -21.34 7.54
C GLN A 51 2.59 -21.05 6.49
N GLN A 52 2.42 -21.94 5.50
CA GLN A 52 1.35 -21.83 4.53
C GLN A 52 -0.03 -21.92 5.19
N ARG A 53 -0.21 -22.85 6.14
CA ARG A 53 -1.47 -22.97 6.90
C ARG A 53 -1.80 -21.68 7.64
N VAL A 54 -0.81 -21.05 8.30
CA VAL A 54 -1.01 -19.77 9.01
C VAL A 54 -1.29 -18.64 8.02
N TYR A 55 -0.58 -18.58 6.90
CA TYR A 55 -0.85 -17.59 5.85
C TYR A 55 -2.31 -17.69 5.35
N ASP A 56 -2.78 -18.91 5.06
CA ASP A 56 -4.15 -19.14 4.59
C ASP A 56 -5.20 -18.73 5.64
N GLU A 57 -4.93 -18.99 6.92
CA GLU A 57 -5.77 -18.56 8.05
C GLU A 57 -5.86 -17.04 8.13
N LEU A 58 -4.73 -16.35 8.02
CA LEU A 58 -4.67 -14.88 8.06
C LEU A 58 -5.36 -14.24 6.85
N VAL A 59 -5.25 -14.85 5.67
CA VAL A 59 -5.99 -14.39 4.47
C VAL A 59 -7.49 -14.59 4.66
N SER A 60 -7.91 -15.75 5.17
CA SER A 60 -9.33 -16.04 5.46
C SER A 60 -9.92 -15.07 6.49
N ALA A 61 -9.13 -14.69 7.49
CA ALA A 61 -9.50 -13.72 8.52
C ALA A 61 -9.48 -12.26 8.03
N GLY A 62 -9.01 -11.99 6.80
CA GLY A 62 -8.88 -10.63 6.26
C GLY A 62 -7.73 -9.82 6.87
N VAL A 63 -6.81 -10.47 7.59
CA VAL A 63 -5.61 -9.84 8.15
C VAL A 63 -4.56 -9.61 7.08
N LEU A 64 -4.43 -10.56 6.14
CA LEU A 64 -3.52 -10.46 5.01
C LEU A 64 -4.29 -10.39 3.69
N PRO A 65 -3.83 -9.56 2.73
CA PRO A 65 -4.39 -9.59 1.38
C PRO A 65 -4.06 -10.90 0.67
N ARG A 66 -4.98 -11.33 -0.20
CA ARG A 66 -4.81 -12.52 -1.03
C ARG A 66 -3.75 -12.27 -2.09
N ARG A 67 -2.84 -13.24 -2.24
CA ARG A 67 -1.83 -13.31 -3.31
C ARG A 67 -2.45 -13.05 -4.70
N GLY A 68 -1.89 -12.11 -5.47
CA GLY A 68 -2.38 -11.72 -6.80
C GLY A 68 -3.77 -11.07 -6.86
N GLY A 69 -4.41 -10.83 -5.72
CA GLY A 69 -5.64 -10.03 -5.62
C GLY A 69 -5.26 -8.62 -5.21
N GLY A 70 -4.79 -7.81 -6.15
CA GLY A 70 -4.80 -6.37 -5.92
C GLY A 70 -6.22 -5.97 -5.53
N ASP A 71 -6.38 -5.22 -4.44
CA ASP A 71 -7.63 -4.55 -4.09
C ASP A 71 -7.92 -3.49 -5.16
N ALA A 72 -8.27 -3.95 -6.35
CA ALA A 72 -8.90 -3.20 -7.41
C ALA A 72 -10.39 -3.55 -7.42
N ALA A 73 -11.03 -3.51 -6.25
CA ALA A 73 -12.49 -3.54 -6.11
C ALA A 73 -12.94 -3.12 -4.69
N ALA A 74 -13.20 -1.82 -4.52
CA ALA A 74 -14.36 -1.29 -3.78
C ALA A 74 -14.52 0.21 -4.07
#